data_AF-A0A4R1BE13-F1
#
_entry.id   AF-A0A4R1BE13-F1
#
_cell.length_a   1.000
_cell.length_b   1.000
_cell.length_c   1.000
_cell.angle_alpha   90.00
_cell.angle_beta   90.00
_cell.angle_gamma   90.00
#
_symmetry.space_group_name_H-M   'P 1'
#
loop_
_entity.id
_entity.type
_entity.pdbx_description
1 polymer ?
#
loop_
_entity_poly.entity_id
_entity_poly.type
_entity_poly.pdbx_seq_one_letter_code
_entity_poly.pdbx_strand_id
1 'polypeptide(L)'
;MSSKLKAAYALIWKFKEGRFAAGSEMTAAQVDLLRLLHADLFPGEEISEDDWGALVSRIAKADTDWNHQTMMVTDAVYSLREAGKHKEAEARKQAFLDACPSAWYRGIVKSL
;
A
#
# COMPACT_ATOMS: atom_id res chain seq x y z
N MET A 1 -8.16 0.17 11.49
CA MET A 1 -7.83 -0.47 10.19
C MET A 1 -8.59 -1.78 10.08
N SER A 2 -9.30 -2.03 8.97
CA SER A 2 -10.16 -3.22 8.81
C SER A 2 -9.36 -4.52 8.75
N SER A 3 -9.86 -5.61 9.36
CA SER A 3 -9.25 -6.94 9.28
C SER A 3 -9.16 -7.46 7.85
N LYS A 4 -10.08 -7.05 6.97
CA LYS A 4 -10.07 -7.40 5.54
C LYS A 4 -8.91 -6.77 4.78
N LEU A 5 -8.55 -5.52 5.10
CA LEU A 5 -7.41 -4.86 4.45
C LEU A 5 -6.08 -5.55 4.81
N LYS A 6 -5.91 -5.95 6.09
CA LYS A 6 -4.77 -6.79 6.51
C LYS A 6 -4.66 -8.08 5.71
N ALA A 7 -5.78 -8.79 5.54
CA ALA A 7 -5.81 -10.01 4.74
C ALA A 7 -5.46 -9.76 3.27
N ALA A 8 -5.87 -8.62 2.73
CA ALA A 8 -5.58 -8.25 1.35
C ALA A 8 -4.08 -7.98 1.14
N TYR A 9 -3.46 -7.16 2.00
CA TYR A 9 -2.01 -6.95 1.97
C TYR A 9 -1.22 -8.25 2.18
N ALA A 10 -1.69 -9.16 3.04
CA ALA A 10 -1.08 -10.47 3.22
C ALA A 10 -1.17 -11.35 1.95
N LEU A 11 -2.25 -11.21 1.16
CA LEU A 11 -2.36 -11.89 -0.13
C LEU A 11 -1.25 -11.40 -1.08
N ILE A 12 -1.10 -10.09 -1.27
CA ILE A 12 -0.06 -9.54 -2.16
C ILE A 12 1.35 -9.86 -1.68
N TRP A 13 1.58 -9.90 -0.37
CA TRP A 13 2.86 -10.36 0.16
C TRP A 13 3.18 -11.81 -0.26
N LYS A 14 2.20 -12.73 -0.16
CA LYS A 14 2.37 -14.11 -0.64
C LYS A 14 2.64 -14.19 -2.13
N PHE A 15 2.03 -13.31 -2.93
CA PHE A 15 2.32 -13.20 -4.37
C PHE A 15 3.79 -12.86 -4.61
N LYS A 16 4.29 -11.82 -3.92
CA LYS A 16 5.68 -11.34 -4.07
C LYS A 16 6.72 -12.38 -3.66
N GLU A 17 6.38 -13.26 -2.72
CA GLU A 17 7.23 -14.40 -2.33
C GLU A 17 7.16 -15.59 -3.30
N GLY A 18 6.39 -15.49 -4.39
CA GLY A 18 6.21 -16.57 -5.36
C GLY A 18 5.35 -17.73 -4.83
N ARG A 19 4.63 -17.54 -3.72
CA ARG A 19 3.76 -18.59 -3.14
C ARG A 19 2.46 -18.80 -3.93
N PHE A 20 2.11 -17.89 -4.81
CA PHE A 20 1.11 -18.12 -5.86
C PHE A 20 1.48 -17.28 -7.10
N ALA A 21 1.21 -17.83 -8.29
CA ALA A 21 1.60 -17.23 -9.57
C ALA A 21 0.48 -16.37 -10.17
N ALA A 22 0.84 -15.39 -10.98
CA ALA A 22 -0.14 -14.67 -11.81
C ALA A 22 -0.75 -15.66 -12.82
N GLY A 23 -2.07 -15.69 -12.93
CA GLY A 23 -2.78 -16.61 -13.84
C GLY A 23 -3.13 -17.98 -13.26
N SER A 24 -2.79 -18.28 -12.00
CA SER A 24 -3.40 -19.41 -11.29
C SER A 24 -4.88 -19.11 -11.00
N GLU A 25 -5.74 -20.13 -11.02
CA GLU A 25 -7.16 -19.97 -10.65
C GLU A 25 -7.29 -19.24 -9.31
N MET A 26 -7.94 -18.09 -9.33
CA MET A 26 -8.20 -17.29 -8.13
C MET A 26 -9.56 -17.67 -7.55
N THR A 27 -9.58 -17.91 -6.24
CA THR A 27 -10.85 -18.08 -5.52
C THR A 27 -11.60 -16.74 -5.47
N ALA A 28 -12.94 -16.79 -5.38
CA ALA A 28 -13.76 -15.58 -5.23
C ALA A 28 -13.31 -14.70 -4.04
N ALA A 29 -12.89 -15.33 -2.94
CA ALA A 29 -12.35 -14.62 -1.78
C ALA A 29 -11.04 -13.85 -2.10
N GLN A 30 -10.16 -14.42 -2.92
CA GLN A 30 -8.94 -13.72 -3.34
C GLN A 30 -9.25 -12.55 -4.28
N VAL A 31 -10.22 -12.71 -5.19
CA VAL A 31 -10.70 -11.63 -6.06
C VAL A 31 -11.23 -10.46 -5.23
N ASP A 32 -12.06 -10.73 -4.22
CA ASP A 32 -12.58 -9.67 -3.33
C ASP A 32 -11.47 -8.95 -2.57
N LEU A 33 -10.42 -9.67 -2.14
CA LEU A 33 -9.26 -9.05 -1.52
C LEU A 33 -8.47 -8.17 -2.50
N LEU A 34 -8.31 -8.58 -3.77
CA LEU A 34 -7.68 -7.75 -4.78
C LEU A 34 -8.49 -6.49 -5.11
N ARG A 35 -9.82 -6.60 -5.18
CA ARG A 35 -10.70 -5.45 -5.38
C ARG A 35 -10.54 -4.43 -4.24
N LEU A 36 -10.42 -4.92 -2.99
CA LEU A 36 -10.14 -4.06 -1.84
C LEU A 36 -8.79 -3.35 -1.94
N LEU A 37 -7.74 -4.05 -2.36
CA LEU A 37 -6.41 -3.45 -2.57
C LEU A 37 -6.41 -2.43 -3.70
N HIS A 38 -7.09 -2.74 -4.80
CA HIS A 38 -7.22 -1.83 -5.93
C HIS A 38 -7.89 -0.53 -5.49
N ALA A 39 -9.02 -0.62 -4.77
CA ALA A 39 -9.72 0.55 -4.27
C ALA A 39 -8.87 1.39 -3.28
N ASP A 40 -7.98 0.75 -2.51
CA ASP A 40 -7.09 1.45 -1.57
C ASP A 40 -5.91 2.13 -2.28
N LEU A 41 -5.33 1.49 -3.30
CA LEU A 41 -4.11 1.97 -3.98
C LEU A 41 -4.38 2.85 -5.20
N PHE A 42 -5.54 2.67 -5.84
CA PHE A 42 -5.94 3.34 -7.08
C PHE A 42 -7.37 3.89 -6.96
N PRO A 43 -7.64 4.78 -5.99
CA PRO A 43 -8.99 5.29 -5.77
C PRO A 43 -9.50 6.03 -7.02
N GLY A 44 -10.70 5.66 -7.47
CA GLY A 44 -11.34 6.25 -8.66
C GLY A 44 -11.01 5.56 -9.98
N GLU A 45 -10.13 4.55 -9.98
CA GLU A 45 -9.93 3.70 -11.16
C GLU A 45 -10.91 2.53 -11.17
N GLU A 46 -11.41 2.19 -12.36
CA GLU A 46 -12.22 0.99 -12.58
C GLU A 46 -11.33 -0.24 -12.73
N ILE A 47 -11.83 -1.38 -12.28
CA ILE A 47 -11.14 -2.66 -12.43
C ILE A 47 -11.54 -3.28 -13.76
N SER A 48 -10.56 -3.56 -14.61
CA SER A 48 -10.75 -4.43 -15.76
C SER A 48 -10.60 -5.88 -15.32
N GLU A 49 -11.67 -6.67 -15.41
CA GLU A 49 -11.67 -8.09 -15.00
C GLU A 49 -11.07 -9.02 -16.06
N ASP A 50 -10.70 -8.47 -17.22
CA ASP A 50 -10.17 -9.20 -18.37
C ASP A 50 -8.77 -9.79 -18.12
N ASP A 51 -8.00 -9.24 -17.17
CA ASP A 51 -6.67 -9.74 -16.81
C ASP A 51 -6.33 -9.53 -15.32
N TRP A 52 -6.73 -10.50 -14.51
CA TRP A 52 -6.36 -10.55 -13.09
C TRP A 52 -4.85 -10.66 -12.85
N GLY A 53 -4.08 -11.27 -13.77
CA GLY A 53 -2.64 -11.41 -13.64
C GLY A 53 -1.92 -10.05 -13.74
N ALA A 54 -2.32 -9.24 -14.73
CA ALA A 54 -1.84 -7.87 -14.87
C ALA A 54 -2.25 -7.01 -13.66
N LEU A 55 -3.49 -7.14 -13.18
CA LEU A 55 -3.96 -6.42 -12.00
C LEU A 55 -3.14 -6.75 -10.74
N VAL A 56 -2.90 -8.04 -10.47
CA VAL A 56 -2.08 -8.48 -9.31
C VAL A 56 -0.67 -7.91 -9.40
N SER A 57 -0.05 -7.97 -10.58
CA SER A 57 1.30 -7.45 -10.79
C SER A 57 1.36 -5.94 -10.59
N ARG A 58 0.36 -5.21 -11.07
CA ARG A 58 0.22 -3.76 -10.89
C ARG A 58 0.03 -3.38 -9.42
N ILE A 59 -0.86 -4.07 -8.70
CA ILE A 59 -1.06 -3.89 -7.26
C ILE A 59 0.23 -4.17 -6.50
N ALA A 60 0.92 -5.28 -6.82
CA ALA A 60 2.17 -5.64 -6.17
C ALA A 60 3.26 -4.57 -6.38
N LYS A 61 3.35 -4.00 -7.58
CA LYS A 61 4.25 -2.87 -7.85
C LYS A 61 3.89 -1.64 -7.01
N ALA A 62 2.63 -1.22 -6.99
CA ALA A 62 2.20 -0.06 -6.20
C ALA A 62 2.43 -0.26 -4.70
N ASP A 63 2.17 -1.46 -4.17
CA ASP A 63 2.50 -1.83 -2.79
C ASP A 63 4.02 -1.68 -2.51
N THR A 64 4.88 -2.14 -3.42
CA THR A 64 6.34 -1.96 -3.25
C THR A 64 6.72 -0.49 -3.23
N ASP A 65 6.19 0.30 -4.16
CA ASP A 65 6.52 1.71 -4.31
C ASP A 65 6.06 2.51 -3.08
N TRP A 66 4.82 2.28 -2.59
CA TRP A 66 4.32 2.96 -1.38
C TRP A 66 4.99 2.48 -0.09
N ASN A 67 5.34 1.20 0.01
CA ASN A 67 6.13 0.71 1.13
C ASN A 67 7.50 1.40 1.20
N HIS A 68 8.18 1.56 0.05
CA HIS A 68 9.44 2.28 -0.02
C HIS A 68 9.28 3.76 0.39
N GLN A 69 8.28 4.46 -0.14
CA GLN A 69 8.01 5.85 0.25
C GLN A 69 7.70 6.00 1.76
N THR A 70 6.99 5.01 2.33
CA THR A 70 6.70 4.98 3.77
C THR A 70 7.96 4.88 4.61
N MET A 71 8.91 4.01 4.23
CA MET A 71 10.21 3.90 4.91
C MET A 71 10.98 5.22 4.82
N MET A 72 11.12 5.79 3.63
CA MET A 72 11.84 7.05 3.42
C MET A 72 11.26 8.21 4.25
N VAL A 73 9.93 8.31 4.33
CA VAL A 73 9.27 9.36 5.13
C VAL A 73 9.45 9.09 6.63
N THR A 74 9.39 7.84 7.06
CA THR A 74 9.60 7.46 8.45
C THR A 74 10.99 7.86 8.93
N ASP A 75 12.03 7.48 8.17
CA ASP A 75 13.42 7.81 8.47
C ASP A 75 13.62 9.33 8.51
N ALA A 76 13.10 10.05 7.51
CA ALA A 76 13.21 11.50 7.45
C ALA A 76 12.52 12.20 8.65
N VAL A 77 11.34 11.73 9.06
CA VAL A 77 10.63 12.28 10.22
C VAL A 77 11.43 12.10 11.50
N TYR A 78 11.98 10.91 11.75
CA TYR A 78 12.81 10.66 12.93
C TYR A 78 14.09 11.49 12.91
N SER A 79 14.84 11.52 11.80
CA SER A 79 16.07 12.31 11.70
C SER A 79 15.81 13.81 11.90
N LEU A 80 14.72 14.35 11.35
CA LEU A 80 14.35 15.76 11.56
C LEU A 80 13.99 16.05 13.02
N ARG A 81 13.29 15.14 13.70
CA ARG A 81 12.95 15.28 15.12
C ARG A 81 14.19 15.23 16.01
N GLU A 82 15.12 14.31 15.74
CA GLU A 82 16.41 14.22 16.46
C GLU A 82 17.26 15.49 16.28
N ALA A 83 17.18 16.12 15.11
CA ALA A 83 17.83 17.41 14.83
C ALA A 83 17.07 18.63 15.40
N GLY A 84 15.97 18.44 16.16
CA GLY A 84 15.15 19.52 16.71
C GLY A 84 14.26 20.25 15.69
N LYS A 85 14.18 19.77 14.46
CA LYS A 85 13.43 20.37 13.33
C LYS A 85 11.98 19.88 13.28
N HIS A 86 11.25 20.04 14.38
CA HIS A 86 9.89 19.48 14.51
C HIS A 86 8.90 19.98 13.44
N LYS A 87 8.96 21.26 13.06
CA LYS A 87 8.07 21.81 12.01
C LYS A 87 8.32 21.19 10.64
N GLU A 88 9.59 20.96 10.28
CA GLU A 88 9.94 20.30 9.01
C GLU A 88 9.49 18.83 9.02
N ALA A 89 9.62 18.15 10.16
CA ALA A 89 9.15 16.77 10.31
C ALA A 89 7.64 16.66 10.08
N GLU A 90 6.85 17.53 10.70
CA GLU A 90 5.39 17.54 10.52
C GLU A 90 4.97 17.93 9.10
N ALA A 91 5.67 18.89 8.46
CA ALA A 91 5.43 19.23 7.07
C ALA A 91 5.71 18.03 6.13
N ARG A 92 6.79 17.27 6.39
CA ARG A 92 7.13 16.08 5.61
C ARG A 92 6.09 14.97 5.78
N LYS A 93 5.64 14.75 7.03
CA LYS A 93 4.55 13.82 7.36
C LYS A 93 3.27 14.20 6.63
N GLN A 94 2.86 15.47 6.70
CA GLN A 94 1.62 15.93 6.06
C GLN A 94 1.68 15.78 4.54
N ALA A 95 2.80 16.14 3.89
CA ALA A 95 2.96 15.98 2.45
C ALA A 95 2.78 14.52 1.99
N PHE A 96 3.29 13.55 2.75
CA PHE A 96 3.03 12.13 2.47
C PHE A 96 1.54 11.78 2.65
N LEU A 97 0.92 12.27 3.73
CA LEU A 97 -0.49 12.03 3.99
C LEU A 97 -1.40 12.69 2.95
N ASP A 98 -0.98 13.72 2.24
CA ASP A 98 -1.78 14.32 1.18
C ASP A 98 -1.65 13.53 -0.13
N ALA A 99 -0.45 12.99 -0.41
CA ALA A 99 -0.16 12.26 -1.64
C ALA A 99 -0.56 10.77 -1.60
N CYS A 100 -0.48 10.11 -0.44
CA CYS A 100 -0.69 8.67 -0.33
C CYS A 100 -2.19 8.33 -0.39
N PRO A 101 -2.65 7.51 -1.35
CA PRO A 101 -4.05 7.11 -1.44
C PRO A 101 -4.41 6.05 -0.40
N SER A 102 -3.46 5.17 -0.08
CA SER A 102 -3.67 3.98 0.74
C SER A 102 -3.93 4.29 2.21
N ALA A 103 -5.06 3.82 2.73
CA ALA A 103 -5.37 3.92 4.14
C ALA A 103 -4.37 3.15 5.02
N TRP A 104 -3.76 2.09 4.48
CA TRP A 104 -2.74 1.31 5.18
C TRP A 104 -1.49 2.13 5.47
N TYR A 105 -0.83 2.63 4.42
CA TYR A 105 0.44 3.37 4.56
C TYR A 105 0.24 4.71 5.26
N ARG A 106 -0.88 5.41 4.99
CA ARG A 106 -1.26 6.58 5.77
C ARG A 106 -1.40 6.26 7.26
N GLY A 107 -1.95 5.10 7.60
CA GLY A 107 -2.08 4.64 8.98
C GLY A 107 -0.73 4.50 9.68
N ILE A 108 0.28 3.95 9.00
CA ILE A 108 1.65 3.83 9.50
C ILE A 108 2.22 5.23 9.76
N VAL A 109 2.23 6.10 8.75
CA VAL A 109 2.84 7.44 8.87
C VAL A 109 2.12 8.32 9.88
N LYS A 110 0.79 8.21 10.01
CA LYS A 110 0.01 8.93 11.04
C LYS A 110 0.47 8.60 12.46
N SER A 111 0.94 7.37 12.69
CA SER A 111 1.35 6.88 14.02
C SER A 111 2.73 7.33 14.47
N LEU A 112 3.52 7.97 13.58
CA LEU A 112 4.81 8.58 13.88
C LEU A 112 4.65 9.82 14.76
#